data_AF-A0AB34TDJ4-F1
#
_entry.id   AF-A0AB34TDJ4-F1
#
_cell.length_a   1.000
_cell.length_b   1.000
_cell.length_c   1.000
_cell.angle_alpha   90.00
_cell.angle_beta   90.00
_cell.angle_gamma   90.00
#
_symmetry.space_group_name_H-M   'P 1'
#
loop_
_entity.id
_entity.type
_entity.pdbx_description
1 polymer ?
#
loop_
_entity_poly.entity_id
_entity_poly.type
_entity_poly.pdbx_seq_one_letter_code
_entity_poly.pdbx_strand_id
1 'polypeptide(L)'
;MVTEGAPTGHRLGAPCPPLLHIECHRCGLATRPVPMEKAALAELRWTDASLAHLRIPISLLARHRGEVLAEIAADSPSTPIAA
;
A
#
# COMPACT_ATOMS: atom_id res chain seq x y z
N MET A 1 8.66 0.50 7.55
CA MET A 1 8.95 1.83 6.96
C MET A 1 7.64 2.33 6.38
N VAL A 2 7.26 3.60 6.58
CA VAL A 2 6.05 4.16 5.94
C VAL A 2 6.45 4.70 4.57
N THR A 3 5.64 4.47 3.54
CA THR A 3 5.85 5.12 2.23
C THR A 3 4.97 6.34 2.09
N GLU A 4 5.61 7.47 1.79
CA GLU A 4 4.95 8.75 1.57
C GLU A 4 5.02 9.17 0.10
N GLY A 5 4.20 10.16 -0.27
CA GLY A 5 4.16 10.72 -1.63
C GLY A 5 3.25 9.95 -2.58
N ALA A 6 2.87 10.61 -3.66
CA ALA A 6 1.90 10.11 -4.62
C ALA A 6 2.51 9.14 -5.67
N PRO A 7 1.74 8.19 -6.21
CA PRO A 7 2.18 7.32 -7.30
C PRO A 7 2.22 8.11 -8.62
N THR A 8 2.95 7.59 -9.61
CA THR A 8 3.02 8.20 -10.95
C THR A 8 1.62 8.33 -11.55
N GLY A 9 1.27 9.53 -12.02
CA GLY A 9 -0.05 9.82 -12.61
C GLY A 9 -1.13 10.22 -11.61
N HIS A 10 -0.83 10.29 -10.31
CA HIS A 10 -1.76 10.82 -9.31
C HIS A 10 -2.09 12.28 -9.57
N ARG A 11 -3.34 12.67 -9.31
CA ARG A 11 -3.81 14.04 -9.54
C ARG A 11 -3.08 15.00 -8.60
N LEU A 12 -2.46 16.03 -9.17
CA LEU A 12 -1.84 17.11 -8.39
C LEU A 12 -2.88 17.77 -7.47
N GLY A 13 -2.49 17.99 -6.21
CA GLY A 13 -3.37 18.56 -5.17
C GLY A 13 -4.34 17.56 -4.53
N ALA A 14 -4.48 16.33 -5.03
CA ALA A 14 -5.29 15.31 -4.38
C ALA A 14 -4.52 14.65 -3.22
N PRO A 15 -5.16 14.41 -2.06
CA PRO A 15 -4.50 13.70 -0.96
C PRO A 15 -4.07 12.30 -1.41
N CYS A 16 -2.82 11.93 -1.12
CA CYS A 16 -2.37 10.56 -1.28
C CYS A 16 -2.39 9.90 0.11
N PRO A 17 -3.22 8.86 0.32
CA PRO A 17 -3.28 8.22 1.62
C PRO A 17 -1.92 7.57 1.95
N PRO A 18 -1.45 7.69 3.20
CA PRO A 18 -0.22 7.04 3.62
C PRO A 18 -0.41 5.52 3.63
N LEU A 19 0.62 4.80 3.16
CA LEU A 19 0.64 3.35 3.17
C LEU A 19 1.77 2.81 4.06
N LEU A 20 1.48 1.70 4.73
CA LEU A 20 2.42 0.96 5.56
C LEU A 20 2.79 -0.38 4.93
N HIS A 21 4.06 -0.76 5.08
CA HIS A 21 4.56 -2.10 4.84
C HIS A 21 5.78 -2.38 5.73
N ILE A 22 6.07 -3.67 5.91
CA ILE A 22 7.23 -4.17 6.65
C ILE A 22 8.19 -4.80 5.65
N GLU A 23 9.49 -4.55 5.80
CA GLU A 23 10.54 -4.98 4.89
C GLU A 23 11.62 -5.76 5.63
N CYS A 24 12.23 -6.73 4.95
CA CYS A 24 13.51 -7.29 5.33
C CYS A 24 14.44 -7.29 4.11
N HIS A 25 15.34 -6.31 4.07
CA HIS A 25 16.34 -6.22 3.00
C HIS A 25 17.29 -7.41 2.96
N ARG A 26 17.56 -8.06 4.11
CA ARG A 26 18.38 -9.28 4.16
C ARG A 26 17.71 -10.44 3.42
N CYS A 27 16.39 -10.58 3.53
CA CYS A 27 15.63 -11.64 2.89
C CYS A 27 15.11 -11.25 1.50
N GLY A 28 15.18 -9.96 1.13
CA GLY A 28 14.60 -9.44 -0.11
C GLY A 28 13.07 -9.47 -0.15
N LEU A 29 12.41 -9.48 1.01
CA LEU A 29 10.95 -9.60 1.13
C LEU A 29 10.33 -8.38 1.80
N ALA A 30 9.07 -8.12 1.48
CA ALA A 30 8.23 -7.12 2.10
C ALA A 30 6.79 -7.61 2.24
N THR A 31 5.97 -6.98 3.09
CA THR A 31 4.51 -7.16 3.04
C THR A 31 3.93 -6.33 1.91
N ARG A 32 2.84 -6.79 1.28
CA ARG A 32 2.07 -5.93 0.37
C ARG A 32 1.59 -4.67 1.14
N PRO A 33 1.77 -3.44 0.58
CA PRO A 33 1.33 -2.20 1.23
C PRO A 33 -0.13 -2.24 1.64
N VAL A 34 -0.45 -1.61 2.77
CA VAL A 34 -1.82 -1.43 3.26
C VAL A 34 -2.04 0.01 3.68
N PRO A 35 -3.29 0.51 3.62
CA PRO A 35 -3.65 1.77 4.25
C PRO A 35 -3.27 1.81 5.73
N MET A 36 -2.88 2.97 6.24
CA MET A 36 -2.45 3.13 7.64
C MET A 36 -3.51 2.68 8.65
N GLU A 37 -4.80 2.88 8.37
CA GLU A 37 -5.90 2.42 9.22
C GLU A 37 -6.02 0.88 9.28
N LYS A 38 -5.32 0.16 8.39
CA LYS A 38 -5.24 -1.31 8.35
C LYS A 38 -3.83 -1.82 8.67
N ALA A 39 -3.02 -1.06 9.41
CA ALA A 39 -1.64 -1.40 9.76
C ALA A 39 -1.48 -2.82 10.37
N ALA A 40 -2.46 -3.25 11.18
CA ALA A 40 -2.49 -4.59 11.78
C ALA A 40 -2.41 -5.73 10.74
N LEU A 41 -2.88 -5.52 9.50
CA LEU A 41 -2.76 -6.51 8.43
C LEU A 41 -1.30 -6.69 7.97
N ALA A 42 -0.50 -5.61 7.93
CA ALA A 42 0.91 -5.72 7.60
C ALA A 42 1.66 -6.48 8.71
N GLU A 43 1.38 -6.16 9.97
CA GLU A 43 1.94 -6.86 11.12
C GLU A 43 1.59 -8.35 11.10
N LEU A 44 0.30 -8.68 10.92
CA LEU A 44 -0.17 -10.06 10.88
C LEU A 44 0.49 -10.87 9.74
N ARG A 45 0.58 -10.30 8.53
CA ARG A 45 1.28 -10.95 7.39
C ARG A 45 2.76 -11.19 7.66
N TRP A 46 3.37 -10.39 8.53
CA TRP A 46 4.78 -10.52 8.88
C TRP A 46 5.04 -11.53 10.00
N THR A 47 4.19 -11.54 11.02
CA THR A 47 4.37 -12.39 12.20
C THR A 47 3.80 -13.79 12.03
N ASP A 48 2.68 -13.94 11.30
CA ASP A 48 2.06 -15.22 11.04
C ASP A 48 2.75 -15.95 9.88
N ALA A 49 3.34 -17.11 10.18
CA ALA A 49 4.03 -17.94 9.20
C ALA A 49 3.07 -18.57 8.16
N SER A 50 1.80 -18.81 8.53
CA SER A 50 0.80 -19.34 7.59
C SER A 50 0.48 -18.34 6.47
N LEU A 51 0.66 -17.04 6.76
CA LEU A 51 0.45 -15.94 5.82
C LEU A 51 1.72 -15.53 5.08
N ALA A 52 2.83 -16.25 5.22
CA ALA A 52 4.10 -15.90 4.57
C ALA A 52 3.99 -15.82 3.04
N HIS A 53 3.06 -16.56 2.43
CA HIS A 53 2.76 -16.54 1.00
C HIS A 53 2.16 -15.21 0.52
N LEU A 54 1.69 -14.34 1.43
CA LEU A 54 1.19 -12.99 1.11
C LEU A 54 2.30 -11.93 1.13
N ARG A 55 3.55 -12.32 1.41
CA ARG A 55 4.71 -11.45 1.31
C ARG A 55 5.17 -11.38 -0.15
N ILE A 56 5.72 -10.24 -0.52
CA ILE A 56 6.16 -9.93 -1.88
C ILE A 56 7.68 -9.74 -1.89
N PRO A 57 8.36 -9.96 -3.03
CA PRO A 57 9.72 -9.47 -3.23
C PRO A 57 9.78 -7.96 -3.06
N ILE A 58 10.82 -7.47 -2.38
CA ILE A 58 11.01 -6.04 -2.08
C ILE A 58 11.13 -5.19 -3.36
N SER A 59 11.65 -5.78 -4.45
CA SER A 59 11.74 -5.14 -5.77
C SER A 59 10.38 -4.82 -6.39
N LEU A 60 9.30 -5.47 -5.95
CA LEU A 60 7.94 -5.24 -6.43
C LEU A 60 7.17 -4.22 -5.57
N LEU A 61 7.78 -3.67 -4.52
CA LEU A 61 7.11 -2.80 -3.56
C LEU A 61 6.48 -1.57 -4.23
N ALA A 62 7.22 -0.88 -5.11
CA ALA A 62 6.73 0.31 -5.81
C ALA A 62 5.52 0.01 -6.71
N ARG A 63 5.52 -1.15 -7.37
CA ARG A 63 4.41 -1.61 -8.21
C ARG A 63 3.17 -1.86 -7.35
N HIS A 64 3.29 -2.66 -6.30
CA HIS A 64 2.18 -2.96 -5.41
C HIS A 64 1.65 -1.72 -4.69
N ARG A 65 2.50 -0.72 -4.42
CA ARG A 65 2.08 0.59 -3.93
C ARG A 65 1.12 1.28 -4.90
N GLY A 66 1.45 1.29 -6.18
CA GLY A 66 0.58 1.81 -7.23
C GLY A 66 -0.75 1.06 -7.34
N GLU A 67 -0.71 -0.27 -7.26
CA GLU A 67 -1.92 -1.13 -7.31
C GLU A 67 -2.87 -0.82 -6.14
N VAL A 68 -2.35 -0.77 -4.91
CA VAL A 68 -3.17 -0.47 -3.72
C VAL A 68 -3.76 0.93 -3.77
N LEU A 69 -3.01 1.92 -4.26
CA LEU A 69 -3.53 3.28 -4.41
C LEU A 69 -4.62 3.38 -5.48
N ALA A 70 -4.48 2.63 -6.57
CA ALA A 70 -5.53 2.53 -7.60
C ALA A 70 -6.80 1.86 -7.05
N GLU A 71 -6.67 0.81 -6.22
CA GLU A 71 -7.79 0.16 -5.54
C GLU A 71 -8.54 1.15 -4.62
N ILE A 72 -7.81 1.91 -3.78
CA ILE A 72 -8.41 2.92 -2.90
C ILE A 72 -9.13 4.02 -3.69
N ALA A 73 -8.55 4.45 -4.81
CA ALA A 73 -9.14 5.47 -5.67
C ALA A 73 -10.45 4.98 -6.32
N ALA A 74 -10.51 3.69 -6.69
CA ALA A 74 -11.71 3.07 -7.25
C ALA A 74 -12.84 2.88 -6.21
N ASP A 75 -12.49 2.60 -4.95
CA ASP A 75 -13.46 2.44 -3.84
C ASP A 75 -14.04 3.77 -3.33
N SER A 76 -13.43 4.92 -3.68
CA SER A 76 -13.88 6.23 -3.24
C SER A 76 -15.16 6.64 -3.98
N PRO A 77 -16.28 6.95 -3.28
CA PRO A 77 -17.51 7.38 -3.92
C PRO A 77 -17.26 8.72 -4.65
N SER A 78 -17.64 8.79 -5.93
CA SER A 78 -17.54 10.00 -6.72
C SER A 78 -18.49 11.05 -6.14
N THR A 79 -17.99 12.07 -5.46
CA THR A 79 -18.81 13.24 -5.10
C THR A 79 -19.10 14.01 -6.40
N PRO A 80 -20.36 14.08 -6.88
CA PRO A 80 -20.68 14.90 -8.03
C PRO A 80 -20.42 16.36 -7.65
N ILE A 81 -19.63 17.07 -8.45
CA ILE A 81 -19.51 18.52 -8.36
C ILE A 81 -20.87 19.06 -8.82
N ALA A 82 -21.66 19.58 -7.89
CA ALA A 82 -22.88 20.30 -8.22
C ALA A 82 -22.50 21.55 -9.02
N ALA A 83 -23.10 21.68 -10.20
CA ALA A 83 -22.96 22.81 -11.12
C ALA A 83 -23.75 24.04 -10.64
#